data_AF-A0A368WBZ3-F1
#
_entry.id   AF-A0A368WBZ3-F1
#
_cell.length_a   1.000
_cell.length_b   1.000
_cell.length_c   1.000
_cell.angle_alpha   90.00
_cell.angle_beta   90.00
_cell.angle_gamma   90.00
#
_symmetry.space_group_name_H-M   'P 1'
#
loop_
_entity.id
_entity.type
_entity.pdbx_description
1 polymer ?
#
loop_
_entity_poly.entity_id
_entity_poly.type
_entity_poly.pdbx_seq_one_letter_code
_entity_poly.pdbx_strand_id
1 'polypeptide(L)' 'MIGAHAIAENLILVTNNTKEFKRITDLSLENWAK' A
#
# COMPACT_ATOMS: atom_id res chain seq x y z
N MET A 1 -1.51 10.94 -5.08
CA MET A 1 -1.66 10.39 -3.71
C MET A 1 -2.30 9.02 -3.81
N ILE A 2 -1.54 7.92 -3.71
CA ILE A 2 -2.09 6.56 -3.94
C ILE A 2 -2.29 5.83 -2.60
N GLY A 3 -1.32 5.88 -1.69
CA GLY A 3 -1.44 5.27 -0.36
C GLY A 3 -2.56 5.90 0.51
N ALA A 4 -2.67 7.24 0.50
CA ALA A 4 -3.74 7.93 1.23
C ALA A 4 -5.14 7.63 0.66
N HIS A 5 -5.25 7.45 -0.66
CA HIS A 5 -6.51 7.06 -1.29
C HIS A 5 -6.90 5.62 -0.92
N ALA A 6 -5.92 4.69 -0.94
CA ALA A 6 -6.15 3.32 -0.50
C ALA A 6 -6.61 3.24 0.97
N ILE A 7 -6.06 4.09 1.86
CA ILE A 7 -6.54 4.18 3.25
C ILE A 7 -7.98 4.71 3.31
N ALA A 8 -8.29 5.79 2.60
CA ALA A 8 -9.63 6.40 2.62
C ALA A 8 -10.72 5.45 2.11
N GLU A 9 -10.39 4.63 1.12
CA GLU A 9 -11.28 3.64 0.53
C GLU A 9 -11.17 2.25 1.19
N ASN A 10 -10.34 2.10 2.23
CA ASN A 10 -10.08 0.82 2.91
C ASN A 10 -9.65 -0.31 1.95
N LEU A 11 -8.77 0.01 1.01
CA LEU A 11 -8.25 -0.89 -0.04
C LEU A 11 -6.86 -1.42 0.29
N ILE A 12 -6.54 -2.57 -0.30
CA ILE A 12 -5.19 -3.14 -0.31
C ILE A 12 -4.40 -2.56 -1.49
N LEU A 13 -3.25 -1.93 -1.22
CA LEU A 13 -2.36 -1.43 -2.26
C LEU A 13 -1.40 -2.54 -2.72
N VAL A 14 -1.64 -3.03 -3.92
CA VAL A 14 -0.74 -3.98 -4.59
C VAL A 14 0.45 -3.21 -5.18
N THR A 15 1.67 -3.51 -4.74
CA THR A 15 2.89 -2.87 -5.25
C THR A 15 4.13 -3.74 -5.07
N ASN A 16 5.02 -3.71 -6.08
CA ASN A 16 6.33 -4.35 -6.01
C ASN A 16 7.33 -3.51 -5.19
N ASN A 17 7.04 -2.22 -4.95
CA ASN A 17 7.89 -1.32 -4.18
C ASN A 17 7.39 -1.16 -2.73
N THR A 18 7.25 -2.28 -2.02
CA THR A 18 6.74 -2.28 -0.63
C THR A 18 7.58 -1.46 0.34
N LYS A 19 8.88 -1.26 0.06
CA LYS A 19 9.82 -0.52 0.92
C LYS A 19 9.37 0.93 1.15
N GLU A 20 8.91 1.59 0.09
CA GLU A 20 8.45 2.98 0.15
C GLU A 20 7.13 3.12 0.92
N PHE A 21 6.24 2.14 0.81
CA PHE A 21 4.90 2.23 1.37
C PHE A 21 4.79 1.67 2.80
N LYS A 22 5.77 0.85 3.24
CA LYS A 22 5.84 0.29 4.60
C LYS A 22 5.96 1.34 5.71
N ARG A 23 6.34 2.58 5.40
CA ARG A 23 6.38 3.67 6.39
C ARG A 23 5.00 4.22 6.77
N ILE A 24 3.95 3.80 6.07
CA ILE A 24 2.58 4.25 6.29
C ILE A 24 1.88 3.21 7.17
N THR A 25 1.66 3.55 8.44
CA THR A 25 1.25 2.62 9.51
C THR A 25 -0.09 1.92 9.25
N ASP A 26 -1.02 2.56 8.52
CA ASP A 26 -2.38 2.05 8.28
C ASP A 26 -2.62 1.57 6.82
N LEU A 27 -1.56 1.46 6.02
CA LEU A 27 -1.69 1.05 4.63
C LEU A 27 -1.53 -0.46 4.49
N SER A 28 -2.60 -1.13 4.05
CA SER A 28 -2.56 -2.55 3.69
C SER A 28 -1.81 -2.73 2.37
N LEU A 29 -0.78 -3.59 2.35
CA LEU A 29 0.11 -3.79 1.20
C LEU A 29 0.18 -5.24 0.78
N GLU A 30 0.21 -5.47 -0.53
CA GLU A 30 0.41 -6.78 -1.14
C GLU A 30 1.46 -6.70 -2.25
N ASN A 31 2.29 -7.74 -2.38
CA ASN A 31 3.31 -7.81 -3.43
C ASN A 31 3.13 -9.10 -4.23
N TRP A 32 2.75 -8.94 -5.50
CA TRP A 32 2.48 -10.05 -6.42
C TRP A 32 3.68 -10.47 -7.26
N ALA A 33 4.78 -9.70 -7.28
CA ALA A 33 6.00 -10.08 -8.01
C ALA A 33 6.87 -11.07 -7.22
N LYS A 34 6.26 -11.83 -6.31
CA LYS A 34 6.92 -12.87 -5.51
C LYS A 34 6.52 -14.24 -6.02
#